data_AF-A0A2G6EY95-F1
#
_entry.id   AF-A0A2G6EY95-F1
#
_cell.length_a   1.000
_cell.length_b   1.000
_cell.length_c   1.000
_cell.angle_alpha   90.00
_cell.angle_beta   90.00
_cell.angle_gamma   90.00
#
_symmetry.space_group_name_H-M   'P 1'
#
loop_
_entity.id
_entity.type
_entity.pdbx_description
1 polymer ?
#
loop_
_entity_poly.entity_id
_entity_poly.type
_entity_poly.pdbx_seq_one_letter_code
_entity_poly.pdbx_strand_id
1 'polypeptide(L)'
;MNVWGNKIKLSIFGESHGEALGITIDGLPAGLKIDFEYIEKFIERRKAGKLNFTSSRKEKDMYEILSGIKDNFTTGAPICTIFRNENIKSKDYKNLKEVLRPSHADYPAKIKFNSFNDERGGGHFSGRITLALTFAGAIAKKYLEEKNIKIYSHIKKILDIV
;
A
#
# COMPACT_ATOMS: atom_id res chain seq x y z
N MET A 1 -5.46 1.08 -14.63
CA MET A 1 -4.61 2.28 -14.64
C MET A 1 -4.05 2.38 -13.24
N ASN A 2 -2.73 2.21 -13.10
CA ASN A 2 -2.08 2.09 -11.80
C ASN A 2 -1.26 3.34 -11.45
N VAL A 3 -1.34 4.36 -12.31
CA VAL A 3 -0.72 5.68 -12.14
C VAL A 3 -1.83 6.71 -12.02
N TRP A 4 -1.76 7.58 -11.03
CA TRP A 4 -2.69 8.70 -10.88
C TRP A 4 -2.01 9.93 -10.27
N GLY A 5 -2.71 11.06 -10.29
CA GLY A 5 -2.20 12.35 -9.86
C GLY A 5 -1.79 13.25 -11.04
N ASN A 6 -1.51 14.51 -10.74
CA ASN A 6 -1.19 15.54 -11.76
C ASN A 6 0.25 16.05 -11.57
N LYS A 7 0.45 16.96 -10.60
CA LYS A 7 1.79 17.45 -10.23
C LYS A 7 2.58 16.43 -9.43
N ILE A 8 1.92 15.78 -8.48
CA ILE A 8 2.45 14.62 -7.76
C ILE A 8 1.78 13.40 -8.38
N LYS A 9 2.58 12.45 -8.86
CA LYS A 9 2.10 11.22 -9.48
C LYS A 9 2.50 10.02 -8.63
N LEU A 10 1.54 9.12 -8.42
CA LEU A 10 1.74 7.88 -7.70
C LEU A 10 1.55 6.73 -8.67
N SER A 11 2.47 5.78 -8.70
CA SER A 11 2.32 4.51 -9.43
C SER A 11 2.53 3.34 -8.49
N ILE A 12 1.51 2.50 -8.30
CA ILE A 12 1.64 1.28 -7.49
C ILE A 12 1.87 0.07 -8.39
N PHE A 13 2.74 -0.83 -7.94
CA PHE A 13 3.08 -2.07 -8.64
C PHE A 13 3.19 -3.26 -7.69
N GLY A 14 3.21 -4.45 -8.29
CA GLY A 14 3.34 -5.74 -7.61
C GLY A 14 2.04 -6.27 -7.00
N GLU A 15 2.12 -7.50 -6.50
CA GLU A 15 0.99 -8.30 -6.04
C GLU A 15 1.21 -8.75 -4.60
N SER A 16 0.12 -9.03 -3.88
CA SER A 16 0.21 -9.52 -2.50
C SER A 16 0.92 -10.87 -2.31
N HIS A 17 1.03 -11.67 -3.37
CA HIS A 17 1.71 -12.98 -3.36
C HIS A 17 2.89 -13.03 -4.33
N GLY A 18 3.29 -11.89 -4.90
CA GLY A 18 4.57 -11.72 -5.58
C GLY A 18 5.71 -11.55 -4.58
N GLU A 19 6.93 -11.31 -5.06
CA GLU A 19 8.10 -11.11 -4.19
C GLU A 19 7.98 -9.83 -3.33
N ALA A 20 7.43 -8.78 -3.93
CA ALA A 20 7.19 -7.51 -3.30
C ALA A 20 6.02 -6.78 -3.98
N LEU A 21 5.48 -5.79 -3.28
CA LEU A 21 4.74 -4.69 -3.90
C LEU A 21 5.53 -3.41 -3.72
N GLY A 22 5.16 -2.35 -4.43
CA GLY A 22 5.85 -1.08 -4.28
C GLY A 22 5.10 0.10 -4.84
N ILE A 23 5.73 1.26 -4.69
CA ILE A 23 5.22 2.53 -5.18
C ILE A 23 6.36 3.37 -5.74
N THR A 24 6.07 4.08 -6.83
CA THR A 24 6.85 5.25 -7.22
C THR A 24 6.06 6.53 -6.92
N ILE A 25 6.75 7.53 -6.35
CA ILE A 25 6.23 8.85 -6.03
C ILE A 25 7.05 9.86 -6.82
N ASP A 26 6.43 10.49 -7.81
CA ASP A 26 7.05 11.48 -8.68
C ASP A 26 6.48 12.88 -8.43
N GLY A 27 7.29 13.90 -8.66
CA GLY A 27 6.90 15.32 -8.56
C GLY A 27 7.01 15.95 -7.16
N LEU A 28 7.68 15.30 -6.21
CA LEU A 28 8.06 15.94 -4.94
C LEU A 28 9.23 16.91 -5.17
N PRO A 29 9.25 18.10 -4.52
CA PRO A 29 10.39 19.00 -4.61
C PRO A 29 11.62 18.37 -3.95
N ALA A 30 12.82 18.76 -4.40
CA ALA A 30 14.07 18.42 -3.71
C ALA A 30 14.17 19.15 -2.36
N GLY A 31 14.90 18.57 -1.42
CA GLY A 31 15.16 19.15 -0.09
C GLY A 31 14.04 18.97 0.93
N LEU A 32 13.00 18.19 0.63
CA LEU A 32 12.00 17.79 1.62
C LEU A 32 12.63 16.81 2.61
N LYS A 33 12.60 17.13 3.90
CA LYS A 33 13.09 16.24 4.96
C LYS A 33 12.12 15.06 5.13
N ILE A 34 12.68 13.85 5.16
CA ILE A 34 11.95 12.62 5.35
C ILE A 34 12.08 12.19 6.81
N ASP A 35 10.93 12.12 7.49
CA ASP A 35 10.82 11.72 8.89
C ASP A 35 10.50 10.22 8.95
N PHE A 36 11.54 9.39 8.99
CA PHE A 36 11.41 7.93 8.99
C PHE A 36 10.66 7.41 10.21
N GLU A 37 10.90 7.98 11.39
CA GLU A 37 10.18 7.58 12.61
C GLU A 37 8.68 7.88 12.50
N TYR A 38 8.31 9.01 11.90
CA TYR A 38 6.91 9.32 11.60
C TYR A 38 6.31 8.33 10.60
N ILE A 39 7.03 7.98 9.54
CA ILE A 39 6.57 7.01 8.53
C ILE A 39 6.31 5.65 9.17
N GLU A 40 7.23 5.16 9.99
CA GLU A 40 7.08 3.91 10.73
C GLU A 40 5.83 3.94 11.62
N LYS A 41 5.68 4.97 12.46
CA LYS A 41 4.48 5.14 13.30
C LYS A 41 3.18 5.22 12.49
N PHE A 42 3.23 5.85 11.31
CA PHE A 42 2.07 5.97 10.44
C PHE A 42 1.69 4.61 9.81
N ILE A 43 2.67 3.84 9.34
CA ILE A 43 2.47 2.48 8.82
C ILE A 43 2.00 1.53 9.93
N GLU A 44 2.51 1.66 11.15
CA GLU A 44 2.07 0.87 12.30
C GLU A 44 0.57 1.03 12.61
N ARG A 45 -0.05 2.16 12.26
CA ARG A 45 -1.50 2.36 12.43
C ARG A 45 -2.33 1.57 11.41
N ARG A 46 -1.75 1.23 10.26
CA ARG A 46 -2.39 0.43 9.20
C ARG A 46 -2.44 -1.06 9.55
N LYS A 47 -1.44 -1.56 10.29
CA LYS A 47 -1.28 -2.98 10.58
C LYS A 47 -2.54 -3.58 11.22
N ALA A 48 -3.08 -4.60 10.56
CA ALA A 48 -4.02 -5.53 11.16
C ALA A 48 -3.30 -6.39 12.22
N GLY A 49 -4.05 -7.01 13.13
CA GLY A 49 -3.53 -7.94 14.14
C GLY A 49 -3.36 -7.34 15.54
N LYS A 50 -3.69 -6.06 15.75
CA LYS A 50 -3.66 -5.43 17.09
C LYS A 50 -4.86 -5.81 17.96
N LEU A 51 -5.95 -6.23 17.34
CA LEU A 51 -7.17 -6.66 18.01
C LEU A 51 -7.50 -8.10 17.62
N ASN A 52 -8.12 -8.86 18.53
CA ASN A 52 -8.48 -10.27 18.33
C ASN A 52 -9.42 -10.52 17.13
N PHE A 53 -10.03 -9.46 16.57
CA PHE A 53 -10.98 -9.51 15.45
C PHE A 53 -10.34 -9.18 14.09
N THR A 54 -9.01 -9.08 14.02
CA THR A 54 -8.30 -8.71 12.78
C THR A 54 -7.47 -9.89 12.26
N SER A 55 -6.99 -9.81 11.02
CA SER A 55 -6.27 -10.93 10.38
C SER A 55 -5.08 -11.41 11.23
N SER A 56 -4.90 -12.72 11.32
CA SER A 56 -3.78 -13.36 12.04
C SER A 56 -2.42 -13.20 11.36
N ARG A 57 -2.37 -12.64 10.14
CA ARG A 57 -1.13 -12.42 9.39
C ARG A 57 -0.32 -11.29 10.03
N LYS A 58 0.81 -11.65 10.64
CA LYS A 58 1.85 -10.72 11.08
C LYS A 58 2.90 -10.61 9.98
N GLU A 59 2.62 -9.83 8.94
CA GLU A 59 3.66 -9.42 7.99
C GLU A 59 4.34 -8.18 8.55
N LYS A 60 5.67 -8.16 8.53
CA LYS A 60 6.40 -6.91 8.82
C LYS A 60 6.18 -5.97 7.64
N ASP A 61 5.52 -4.85 7.90
CA ASP A 61 5.40 -3.76 6.92
C ASP A 61 6.72 -2.97 6.85
N MET A 62 7.78 -3.62 6.41
CA MET A 62 9.07 -2.97 6.18
C MET A 62 9.13 -2.43 4.76
N TYR A 63 9.66 -1.21 4.63
CA TYR A 63 9.94 -0.58 3.35
C TYR A 63 11.44 -0.62 3.04
N GLU A 64 11.76 -0.73 1.76
CA GLU A 64 13.10 -0.59 1.22
C GLU A 64 13.04 0.50 0.15
N ILE A 65 13.75 1.60 0.38
CA ILE A 65 13.78 2.75 -0.53
C ILE A 65 14.93 2.57 -1.50
N LEU A 66 14.59 2.54 -2.79
CA LEU A 66 15.53 2.27 -3.88
C LEU A 66 16.05 3.55 -4.54
N SER A 67 15.30 4.65 -4.47
CA SER A 67 15.68 5.92 -5.11
C SER A 67 14.99 7.13 -4.49
N GLY A 68 15.40 8.34 -4.92
CA GLY A 68 14.70 9.60 -4.65
C GLY A 68 14.97 10.22 -3.29
N ILE A 69 15.73 9.56 -2.42
CA ILE A 69 16.12 10.06 -1.09
C ILE A 69 17.62 9.89 -0.90
N LYS A 70 18.27 10.92 -0.37
CA LYS A 70 19.67 10.92 0.05
C LYS A 70 19.81 11.73 1.34
N ASP A 71 20.55 11.22 2.32
CA ASP A 71 20.83 11.90 3.59
C ASP A 71 19.56 12.39 4.33
N ASN A 72 18.48 11.62 4.25
CA ASN A 72 17.14 11.93 4.77
C ASN A 72 16.39 13.08 4.07
N PHE A 73 16.82 13.49 2.87
CA PHE A 73 16.13 14.49 2.06
C PHE A 73 15.74 13.94 0.70
N THR A 74 14.62 14.43 0.14
CA THR A 74 14.27 14.15 -1.25
C THR A 74 15.27 14.77 -2.20
N THR A 75 15.60 14.06 -3.28
CA THR A 75 16.50 14.57 -4.33
C THR A 75 15.75 15.31 -5.44
N GLY A 76 14.42 15.28 -5.43
CA GLY A 76 13.56 15.73 -6.54
C GLY A 76 13.37 14.69 -7.65
N ALA A 77 14.18 13.61 -7.65
CA ALA A 77 13.93 12.45 -8.49
C ALA A 77 12.80 11.58 -7.89
N PRO A 78 12.16 10.70 -8.69
CA PRO A 78 11.13 9.81 -8.20
C PRO A 78 11.62 8.95 -7.03
N ILE A 79 10.81 8.90 -5.96
CA ILE A 79 11.02 7.97 -4.85
C ILE A 79 10.47 6.62 -5.28
N CYS A 80 11.32 5.61 -5.36
CA CYS A 80 10.92 4.22 -5.59
C CYS A 80 11.06 3.44 -4.28
N THR A 81 10.02 2.73 -3.88
CA THR A 81 10.00 1.99 -2.62
C THR A 81 9.32 0.64 -2.81
N ILE A 82 9.91 -0.41 -2.26
CA ILE A 82 9.35 -1.76 -2.25
C ILE A 82 9.06 -2.22 -0.82
N PHE A 83 8.12 -3.15 -0.70
CA PHE A 83 7.74 -3.84 0.53
C PHE A 83 7.73 -5.33 0.23
N ARG A 84 8.66 -6.07 0.85
CA ARG A 84 8.80 -7.51 0.62
C ARG A 84 7.65 -8.27 1.26
N ASN A 85 7.16 -9.29 0.56
CA ASN A 85 6.11 -10.17 1.06
C ASN A 85 6.76 -11.39 1.73
N GLU A 86 6.73 -11.47 3.07
CA GLU A 86 7.41 -12.55 3.82
C GLU A 86 6.51 -13.76 4.14
N ASN A 87 5.19 -13.57 4.21
CA ASN A 87 4.25 -14.61 4.69
C ASN A 87 3.28 -15.07 3.60
N ILE A 88 3.83 -15.50 2.47
CA ILE A 88 3.06 -15.92 1.30
C ILE A 88 2.60 -17.37 1.47
N LYS A 89 1.37 -17.57 1.96
CA LYS A 89 0.71 -18.89 2.01
C LYS A 89 -0.14 -19.13 0.76
N SER A 90 0.53 -19.35 -0.38
CA SER A 90 -0.15 -19.59 -1.66
C SER A 90 -1.05 -20.84 -1.69
N LYS A 91 -0.80 -21.82 -0.81
CA LYS A 91 -1.57 -23.07 -0.75
C LYS A 91 -3.05 -22.84 -0.38
N ASP A 92 -3.35 -21.81 0.41
CA ASP A 92 -4.71 -21.52 0.89
C ASP A 92 -5.63 -20.97 -0.23
N TYR A 93 -5.06 -20.64 -1.40
CA TYR A 93 -5.78 -19.98 -2.50
C TYR A 93 -5.87 -20.81 -3.78
N LYS A 94 -5.43 -22.07 -3.77
CA LYS A 94 -5.45 -22.92 -4.97
C LYS A 94 -6.85 -23.09 -5.57
N ASN A 95 -7.88 -23.09 -4.73
CA ASN A 95 -9.27 -23.28 -5.17
C ASN A 95 -9.86 -22.05 -5.88
N LEU A 96 -9.20 -20.87 -5.82
CA LEU A 96 -9.71 -19.66 -6.47
C LEU A 96 -9.73 -19.74 -8.01
N LYS A 97 -9.01 -20.71 -8.60
CA LYS A 97 -9.08 -20.97 -10.05
C LYS A 97 -10.46 -21.49 -10.48
N GLU A 98 -11.11 -22.22 -9.58
CA GLU A 98 -12.37 -22.92 -9.84
C GLU A 98 -13.56 -22.24 -9.13
N VAL A 99 -13.33 -21.71 -7.93
CA VAL A 99 -14.37 -21.09 -7.08
C VAL A 99 -14.01 -19.63 -6.81
N LEU A 100 -14.72 -18.72 -7.49
CA LEU A 100 -14.55 -17.28 -7.34
C LEU A 100 -15.30 -16.78 -6.10
N ARG A 101 -14.70 -15.89 -5.31
CA ARG A 101 -15.33 -15.43 -4.07
C ARG A 101 -16.39 -14.36 -4.37
N PRO A 102 -17.61 -14.48 -3.82
CA PRO A 102 -18.61 -13.41 -3.91
C PRO A 102 -18.08 -12.08 -3.34
N SER A 103 -18.42 -10.97 -3.99
CA SER A 103 -17.98 -9.61 -3.61
C SER A 103 -16.46 -9.34 -3.68
N HIS A 104 -15.67 -10.23 -4.28
CA HIS A 104 -14.25 -10.00 -4.56
C HIS A 104 -14.00 -9.65 -6.02
N ALA A 105 -12.78 -9.15 -6.31
CA ALA A 105 -12.35 -8.81 -7.66
C ALA A 105 -12.08 -10.02 -8.57
N ASP A 106 -12.21 -11.26 -8.06
CA ASP A 106 -11.80 -12.49 -8.73
C ASP A 106 -12.42 -12.63 -10.13
N TYR A 107 -13.75 -12.52 -10.24
CA TYR A 107 -14.46 -12.61 -11.53
C TYR A 107 -14.13 -11.45 -12.49
N PRO A 108 -14.32 -10.16 -12.11
CA PRO A 108 -14.06 -9.07 -13.05
C PRO A 108 -12.58 -8.99 -13.46
N ALA A 109 -11.63 -9.34 -12.58
CA ALA A 109 -10.22 -9.42 -12.94
C ALA A 109 -9.97 -10.52 -13.98
N LYS A 110 -10.53 -11.73 -13.76
CA LYS A 110 -10.42 -12.85 -14.70
C LYS A 110 -10.92 -12.47 -16.09
N ILE A 111 -12.07 -11.81 -16.19
CA ILE A 111 -12.61 -11.36 -17.48
C ILE A 111 -11.74 -10.25 -18.09
N LYS A 112 -11.39 -9.22 -17.33
CA LYS A 112 -10.65 -8.05 -17.83
C LYS A 112 -9.25 -8.39 -18.34
N PHE A 113 -8.56 -9.32 -17.67
CA PHE A 113 -7.19 -9.71 -18.00
C PHE A 113 -7.11 -11.05 -18.72
N ASN A 114 -8.21 -11.56 -19.28
CA ASN A 114 -8.26 -12.84 -19.96
C ASN A 114 -7.59 -13.98 -19.17
N SER A 115 -7.85 -14.03 -17.85
CA SER A 115 -7.27 -14.99 -16.89
C SER A 115 -5.75 -14.89 -16.66
N PHE A 116 -5.08 -13.82 -17.09
CA PHE A 116 -3.65 -13.59 -16.84
C PHE A 116 -3.35 -12.81 -15.55
N ASN A 117 -4.37 -12.43 -14.78
CA ASN A 117 -4.16 -11.80 -13.47
C ASN A 117 -3.69 -12.82 -12.43
N ASP A 118 -2.86 -12.40 -11.47
CA ASP A 118 -2.55 -13.23 -10.31
C ASP A 118 -3.77 -13.28 -9.36
N GLU A 119 -4.42 -14.43 -9.26
CA GLU A 119 -5.56 -14.64 -8.36
C GLU A 119 -5.16 -14.89 -6.90
N ARG A 120 -3.89 -15.20 -6.62
CA ARG A 120 -3.43 -15.62 -5.28
C ARG A 120 -3.59 -14.48 -4.28
N GLY A 121 -4.39 -14.73 -3.25
CA GLY A 121 -4.77 -13.74 -2.23
C GLY A 121 -5.26 -12.39 -2.77
N GLY A 122 -5.89 -12.40 -3.94
CA GLY A 122 -6.40 -11.21 -4.63
C GLY A 122 -5.37 -10.44 -5.45
N GLY A 123 -4.12 -10.90 -5.57
CA GLY A 123 -3.11 -10.30 -6.45
C GLY A 123 -2.94 -8.80 -6.22
N HIS A 124 -3.05 -8.02 -7.31
CA HIS A 124 -3.00 -6.55 -7.33
C HIS A 124 -4.27 -5.87 -6.79
N PHE A 125 -5.33 -6.63 -6.48
CA PHE A 125 -6.58 -6.15 -5.87
C PHE A 125 -6.63 -6.38 -4.36
N SER A 126 -5.54 -6.88 -3.78
CA SER A 126 -5.44 -7.16 -2.35
C SER A 126 -5.39 -5.89 -1.51
N GLY A 127 -5.98 -5.93 -0.31
CA GLY A 127 -5.83 -4.86 0.68
C GLY A 127 -4.36 -4.59 1.07
N ARG A 128 -3.45 -5.52 0.81
CA ARG A 128 -2.00 -5.35 1.02
C ARG A 128 -1.44 -4.15 0.23
N ILE A 129 -1.99 -3.85 -0.95
CA ILE A 129 -1.61 -2.72 -1.81
C ILE A 129 -1.76 -1.37 -1.10
N THR A 130 -2.64 -1.27 -0.09
CA THR A 130 -2.78 -0.05 0.72
C THR A 130 -1.54 0.32 1.52
N LEU A 131 -0.58 -0.58 1.71
CA LEU A 131 0.70 -0.27 2.36
C LEU A 131 1.49 0.78 1.58
N ALA A 132 1.56 0.63 0.26
CA ALA A 132 2.19 1.61 -0.64
C ALA A 132 1.54 3.00 -0.53
N LEU A 133 0.19 3.05 -0.49
CA LEU A 133 -0.55 4.29 -0.27
C LEU A 133 -0.28 4.88 1.11
N THR A 134 -0.19 4.04 2.13
CA THR A 134 0.07 4.46 3.51
C THR A 134 1.44 5.12 3.63
N PHE A 135 2.46 4.55 2.98
CA PHE A 135 3.80 5.12 2.92
C PHE A 135 3.82 6.49 2.23
N ALA A 136 3.24 6.60 1.02
CA ALA A 136 3.13 7.88 0.32
C ALA A 136 2.32 8.92 1.12
N GLY A 137 1.23 8.47 1.76
CA GLY A 137 0.40 9.28 2.63
C GLY A 137 1.14 9.80 3.85
N ALA A 138 2.06 9.03 4.43
CA ALA A 138 2.89 9.48 5.55
C ALA A 138 3.80 10.65 5.13
N ILE A 139 4.49 10.52 3.99
CA ILE A 139 5.34 11.58 3.42
C ILE A 139 4.50 12.84 3.14
N ALA A 140 3.39 12.67 2.43
CA ALA A 140 2.51 13.79 2.07
C ALA A 140 1.92 14.49 3.31
N LYS A 141 1.45 13.73 4.30
CA LYS A 141 0.87 14.27 5.52
C LYS A 141 1.90 15.05 6.33
N LYS A 142 3.13 14.53 6.47
CA LYS A 142 4.21 15.23 7.17
C LYS A 142 4.55 16.56 6.48
N TYR A 143 4.66 16.55 5.14
CA TYR A 143 4.90 17.78 4.38
C TYR A 143 3.78 18.81 4.52
N LEU A 144 2.52 18.36 4.52
CA LEU A 144 1.36 19.24 4.73
C LEU A 144 1.33 19.83 6.15
N GLU A 145 1.73 19.07 7.16
CA GLU A 145 1.83 19.56 8.53
C GLU A 145 2.81 20.74 8.66
N GLU A 146 3.94 20.73 7.93
CA GLU A 146 4.88 21.87 7.85
C GLU A 146 4.25 23.12 7.22
N LYS A 147 3.17 22.95 6.47
CA LYS A 147 2.35 24.03 5.89
C LYS A 147 1.11 24.36 6.73
N ASN A 148 1.07 23.92 7.99
CA ASN A 148 -0.07 24.07 8.91
C ASN A 148 -1.36 23.41 8.41
N ILE A 149 -1.28 22.42 7.52
CA ILE A 149 -2.42 21.65 7.03
C ILE A 149 -2.45 20.31 7.77
N LYS A 150 -3.53 20.04 8.50
CA LYS A 150 -3.67 18.83 9.32
C LYS A 150 -4.81 17.95 8.79
N ILE A 151 -4.55 16.66 8.69
CA ILE A 151 -5.50 15.66 8.18
C ILE A 151 -5.74 14.60 9.27
N TYR A 152 -7.00 14.32 9.56
CA TYR A 152 -7.43 13.33 10.54
C TYR A 152 -8.57 12.48 9.98
N SER A 153 -8.76 11.30 10.57
CA SER A 153 -9.87 10.39 10.25
C SER A 153 -10.38 9.75 11.53
N HIS A 154 -11.69 9.57 11.64
CA HIS A 154 -12.30 8.76 12.70
C HIS A 154 -13.37 7.85 12.09
N ILE A 155 -13.73 6.78 12.80
CA ILE A 155 -14.88 5.94 12.43
C ILE A 155 -16.14 6.70 12.83
N LYS A 156 -17.08 6.87 11.89
CA LYS A 156 -18.37 7.54 12.13
C LYS A 156 -19.51 6.55 12.40
N LYS A 157 -19.42 5.34 11.86
CA LYS A 157 -20.47 4.32 11.94
C LYS A 157 -19.87 2.93 11.77
N ILE A 158 -20.36 1.94 12.51
CA ILE A 158 -20.09 0.51 12.29
C ILE A 158 -21.44 -0.19 12.17
N LEU A 159 -21.70 -0.81 11.01
CA LEU A 159 -23.02 -1.36 10.66
C LEU A 159 -24.10 -0.26 10.79
N ASP A 160 -25.08 -0.48 11.65
CA ASP A 160 -26.17 0.45 11.93
C ASP A 160 -25.98 1.32 13.18
N ILE A 161 -24.82 1.20 13.83
CA ILE A 161 -24.47 1.94 15.03
C ILE A 161 -23.63 3.17 14.65
N VAL A 162 -24.14 4.36 14.97
CA VAL A 162 -23.45 5.65 14.81
C VAL A 162 -22.65 5.97 16.07
#